data_AF-A0A2S2R3L7-F1
#
_entry.id   AF-A0A2S2R3L7-F1
#
_cell.length_a   1.000
_cell.length_b   1.000
_cell.length_c   1.000
_cell.angle_alpha   90.00
_cell.angle_beta   90.00
_cell.angle_gamma   90.00
#
_symmetry.space_group_name_H-M   'P 1'
#
loop_
_entity.id
_entity.type
_entity.pdbx_description
1 polymer ?
#
loop_
_entity_poly.entity_id
_entity_poly.type
_entity_poly.pdbx_seq_one_letter_code
_entity_poly.pdbx_strand_id
1 'polypeptide(L)'
;MKVWPDLTKQTHKSHNKLKKLNLIGTTRWWSKDKALSSIIQFNKFNVKDSRFILFIYFLLEITSSDSTFDAKTKYTAHTLLQNWSKFEIILTAAIYLDIFTISSPVSKFLQSRSLNYLIAFNMTTSLVKRIKEKKKQW
;
A
#
# COMPACT_ATOMS: atom_id res chain seq x y z
N MET A 1 -16.19 -15.69 13.78
CA MET A 1 -15.80 -14.49 12.99
C MET A 1 -14.32 -14.61 12.58
N LYS A 2 -14.03 -15.19 11.40
CA LYS A 2 -12.66 -15.42 10.91
C LYS A 2 -12.51 -15.29 9.37
N VAL A 3 -13.38 -14.55 8.67
CA VAL A 3 -13.32 -14.40 7.20
C VAL A 3 -11.92 -14.01 6.69
N TRP A 4 -11.31 -12.97 7.27
CA TRP A 4 -9.95 -12.57 6.92
C TRP A 4 -8.87 -13.62 7.27
N PRO A 5 -8.82 -14.17 8.51
CA PRO A 5 -7.95 -15.30 8.82
C PRO A 5 -8.16 -16.53 7.92
N ASP A 6 -9.38 -16.83 7.48
CA ASP A 6 -9.69 -18.05 6.74
C ASP A 6 -9.33 -17.90 5.27
N LEU A 7 -9.57 -16.73 4.67
CA LEU A 7 -9.03 -16.34 3.36
C LEU A 7 -7.51 -16.38 3.33
N THR A 8 -6.86 -15.76 4.32
CA THR A 8 -5.40 -15.65 4.34
C THR A 8 -4.71 -16.99 4.62
N LYS A 9 -5.34 -17.91 5.37
CA LYS A 9 -4.83 -19.28 5.59
C LYS A 9 -4.84 -20.14 4.33
N GLN A 10 -5.87 -20.03 3.49
CA GLN A 10 -5.95 -20.81 2.24
C GLN A 10 -4.81 -20.47 1.26
N THR A 11 -4.32 -19.23 1.28
CA THR A 11 -3.24 -18.75 0.40
C THR A 11 -1.81 -18.90 0.94
N HIS A 12 -1.54 -19.29 2.20
CA HIS A 12 -0.20 -19.11 2.79
C HIS A 12 0.40 -20.31 3.57
N LYS A 13 1.67 -20.66 3.27
CA LYS A 13 2.51 -21.61 4.04
C LYS A 13 3.35 -20.92 5.14
N SER A 14 3.29 -21.55 6.32
CA SER A 14 4.11 -21.51 7.56
C SER A 14 4.58 -20.21 8.25
N HIS A 15 4.98 -19.10 7.60
CA HIS A 15 5.56 -17.93 8.34
C HIS A 15 4.96 -16.54 8.05
N ASN A 16 4.06 -16.41 7.07
CA ASN A 16 3.45 -15.12 6.69
C ASN A 16 2.20 -14.75 7.52
N LYS A 17 2.13 -15.26 8.76
CA LYS A 17 0.87 -15.72 9.40
C LYS A 17 -0.13 -14.63 9.81
N LEU A 18 0.23 -13.35 9.84
CA LEU A 18 -0.70 -12.26 10.18
C LEU A 18 -0.32 -10.97 9.45
N LYS A 19 -0.70 -10.86 8.18
CA LYS A 19 -0.60 -9.60 7.43
C LYS A 19 -1.59 -8.60 8.06
N LYS A 20 -1.07 -7.54 8.65
CA LYS A 20 -1.84 -6.44 9.25
C LYS A 20 -1.75 -5.22 8.35
N LEU A 21 -2.85 -4.47 8.26
CA LEU A 21 -2.83 -3.12 7.70
C LEU A 21 -1.96 -2.25 8.61
N ASN A 22 -1.04 -1.49 8.01
CA ASN A 22 -0.20 -0.57 8.77
C ASN A 22 -0.99 0.72 9.03
N LEU A 23 -0.97 1.19 10.27
CA LEU A 23 -1.49 2.51 10.59
C LEU A 23 -0.65 3.57 9.86
N ILE A 24 -1.32 4.49 9.17
CA ILE A 24 -0.63 5.60 8.50
C ILE A 24 -0.29 6.63 9.58
N GLY A 25 1.00 6.81 9.86
CA GLY A 25 1.46 7.96 10.64
C GLY A 25 1.25 9.25 9.86
N THR A 26 0.74 10.29 10.53
CA THR A 26 0.32 11.57 9.90
C THR A 26 1.45 12.31 9.17
N THR A 27 2.70 12.16 9.59
CA THR A 27 3.81 13.04 9.17
C THR A 27 4.92 12.41 8.31
N ARG A 28 4.98 11.08 8.13
CA ARG A 28 6.16 10.42 7.53
C ARG A 28 5.87 9.81 6.16
N TRP A 29 6.57 10.28 5.12
CA TRP A 29 6.45 9.76 3.75
C TRP A 29 6.73 8.26 3.67
N TRP A 30 7.75 7.79 4.38
CA TRP A 30 8.03 6.35 4.46
C TRP A 30 6.88 5.53 5.08
N SER A 31 6.10 6.11 6.01
CA SER A 31 4.94 5.40 6.57
C SER A 31 3.84 5.22 5.54
N LYS A 32 3.63 6.23 4.68
CA LYS A 32 2.66 6.18 3.57
C LYS A 32 3.10 5.17 2.52
N ASP A 33 4.38 5.18 2.16
CA ASP A 33 5.00 4.16 1.30
C ASP A 33 4.78 2.75 1.86
N LYS A 34 5.14 2.52 3.13
CA LYS A 34 4.99 1.22 3.78
C LYS A 34 3.53 0.75 3.84
N ALA A 35 2.58 1.66 4.05
CA ALA A 35 1.16 1.32 4.04
C ALA A 35 0.68 0.94 2.63
N LEU A 36 0.99 1.75 1.62
CA LEU A 36 0.54 1.53 0.25
C LEU A 36 1.19 0.28 -0.37
N SER A 37 2.51 0.14 -0.25
CA SER A 37 3.26 -1.03 -0.73
C SER A 37 2.89 -2.34 0.00
N SER A 38 2.24 -2.25 1.17
CA SER A 38 1.74 -3.42 1.87
C SER A 38 0.51 -4.04 1.21
N ILE A 39 -0.26 -3.25 0.46
CA ILE A 39 -1.48 -3.67 -0.24
C ILE A 39 -1.22 -3.83 -1.73
N ILE A 40 -0.63 -2.82 -2.36
CA ILE A 40 -0.41 -2.76 -3.81
C ILE A 40 1.05 -3.09 -4.12
N GLN A 41 1.28 -4.13 -4.92
CA GLN A 41 2.61 -4.61 -5.30
C GLN A 41 2.67 -4.88 -6.80
N PHE A 42 2.78 -3.81 -7.60
CA PHE A 42 2.82 -3.92 -9.07
C PHE A 42 4.00 -4.76 -9.59
N ASN A 43 5.09 -4.84 -8.83
CA ASN A 43 6.30 -5.57 -9.24
C ASN A 43 6.24 -7.08 -8.94
N LYS A 44 5.13 -7.61 -8.43
CA LYS A 44 4.96 -9.05 -8.19
C LYS A 44 4.02 -9.67 -9.22
N PHE A 45 4.59 -10.51 -10.07
CA PHE A 45 3.87 -11.19 -11.16
C PHE A 45 2.97 -12.35 -10.71
N ASN A 46 3.11 -12.82 -9.46
CA ASN A 46 2.22 -13.88 -8.97
C ASN A 46 0.89 -13.29 -8.50
N VAL A 47 -0.10 -13.34 -9.40
CA VAL A 47 -1.50 -12.95 -9.14
C VAL A 47 -2.09 -13.67 -7.93
N LYS A 48 -1.72 -14.94 -7.70
CA LYS A 48 -2.20 -15.75 -6.55
C LYS A 48 -1.72 -15.22 -5.19
N ASP A 49 -0.61 -14.49 -5.17
CA ASP A 49 -0.06 -13.86 -3.96
C ASP A 49 -0.38 -12.35 -3.88
N SER A 50 -1.16 -11.82 -4.83
CA SER A 50 -1.51 -10.41 -4.89
C SER A 50 -2.39 -10.03 -3.70
N ARG A 51 -1.84 -9.18 -2.85
CA ARG A 51 -2.53 -8.71 -1.63
C ARG A 51 -3.70 -7.79 -1.97
N PHE A 52 -3.58 -7.03 -3.05
CA PHE A 52 -4.66 -6.20 -3.55
C PHE A 52 -5.86 -7.06 -3.97
N ILE A 53 -5.63 -8.14 -4.72
CA ILE A 53 -6.71 -9.05 -5.14
C ILE A 53 -7.36 -9.73 -3.94
N LEU A 54 -6.57 -10.21 -2.98
CA LEU A 54 -7.09 -10.80 -1.75
C LEU A 54 -7.92 -9.80 -0.94
N PHE A 55 -7.52 -8.53 -0.91
CA PHE A 55 -8.28 -7.45 -0.25
C PHE A 55 -9.62 -7.18 -0.96
N ILE A 56 -9.63 -7.14 -2.29
CA ILE A 56 -10.87 -6.98 -3.08
C ILE A 56 -11.82 -8.17 -2.87
N TYR A 57 -11.30 -9.41 -2.89
CA TYR A 57 -12.08 -10.61 -2.63
C TYR A 57 -12.71 -10.58 -1.22
N PHE A 58 -11.94 -10.17 -0.22
CA PHE A 58 -12.44 -10.01 1.14
C PHE A 58 -13.61 -9.02 1.24
N LEU A 59 -13.53 -7.86 0.58
CA LEU A 59 -14.62 -6.89 0.56
C LEU A 59 -15.86 -7.43 -0.17
N LEU A 60 -15.65 -8.21 -1.23
CA LEU A 60 -16.72 -8.87 -1.98
C LEU A 60 -17.44 -9.92 -1.12
N GLU A 61 -16.70 -10.71 -0.35
CA GLU A 61 -17.26 -11.73 0.56
C GLU A 61 -18.07 -11.09 1.69
N ILE A 62 -17.60 -9.98 2.26
CA ILE A 62 -18.39 -9.21 3.25
C ILE A 62 -19.69 -8.70 2.64
N THR A 63 -19.63 -8.20 1.41
CA THR A 63 -20.80 -7.62 0.75
C THR A 63 -21.84 -8.67 0.36
N SER A 64 -21.37 -9.84 -0.09
CA SER A 64 -22.23 -10.92 -0.63
C SER A 64 -22.80 -11.85 0.44
N SER A 65 -22.29 -11.79 1.68
CA SER A 65 -22.70 -12.72 2.73
C SER A 65 -23.96 -12.22 3.44
N ASP A 66 -25.09 -12.88 3.19
CA ASP A 66 -26.40 -12.38 3.62
C ASP A 66 -26.63 -12.37 5.14
N SER A 67 -26.08 -13.34 5.89
CA SER A 67 -26.42 -13.54 7.31
C SER A 67 -25.33 -13.20 8.34
N THR A 68 -24.09 -12.92 7.91
CA THR A 68 -22.93 -12.83 8.82
C THR A 68 -22.55 -11.43 9.27
N PHE A 69 -22.94 -10.39 8.52
CA PHE A 69 -22.54 -9.00 8.80
C PHE A 69 -23.75 -8.07 8.86
N ASP A 70 -23.66 -7.05 9.71
CA ASP A 70 -24.67 -6.00 9.80
C ASP A 70 -24.70 -5.13 8.55
N ALA A 71 -25.84 -4.50 8.28
CA ALA A 71 -26.06 -3.69 7.08
C ALA A 71 -25.04 -2.54 6.95
N LYS A 72 -24.59 -1.94 8.06
CA LYS A 72 -23.61 -0.85 8.05
C LYS A 72 -22.22 -1.35 7.62
N THR A 73 -21.78 -2.50 8.12
CA THR A 73 -20.52 -3.13 7.68
C THR A 73 -20.57 -3.48 6.20
N LYS A 74 -21.67 -4.05 5.71
CA LYS A 74 -21.86 -4.35 4.27
C LYS A 74 -21.80 -3.10 3.40
N TYR A 75 -22.53 -2.06 3.79
CA TYR A 75 -22.51 -0.79 3.07
C TYR A 75 -21.10 -0.20 3.01
N THR A 76 -20.38 -0.20 4.14
CA THR A 76 -18.99 0.29 4.22
C THR A 76 -18.06 -0.52 3.32
N ALA A 77 -18.18 -1.86 3.34
CA ALA A 77 -17.38 -2.73 2.49
C ALA A 77 -17.66 -2.51 1.00
N HIS A 78 -18.93 -2.31 0.62
CA HIS A 78 -19.33 -1.99 -0.73
C HIS A 78 -18.77 -0.65 -1.21
N THR A 79 -18.86 0.41 -0.39
CA THR A 79 -18.28 1.71 -0.70
C THR A 79 -16.75 1.63 -0.87
N LEU A 80 -16.08 0.88 0.00
CA LEU A 80 -14.64 0.63 -0.15
C LEU A 80 -14.35 -0.12 -1.45
N LEU A 81 -15.07 -1.19 -1.75
CA LEU A 81 -14.90 -1.96 -2.98
C LEU A 81 -15.01 -1.06 -4.21
N GLN A 82 -16.08 -0.26 -4.30
CA GLN A 82 -16.27 0.70 -5.39
C GLN A 82 -15.09 1.66 -5.51
N ASN A 83 -14.65 2.28 -4.42
CA ASN A 83 -13.55 3.25 -4.45
C ASN A 83 -12.20 2.62 -4.84
N TRP A 84 -11.87 1.45 -4.29
CA TRP A 84 -10.61 0.77 -4.57
C TRP A 84 -10.57 0.15 -5.98
N SER A 85 -11.72 -0.04 -6.62
CA SER A 85 -11.82 -0.50 -8.01
C SER A 85 -11.79 0.64 -9.05
N LYS A 86 -11.85 1.91 -8.64
CA LYS A 86 -11.76 3.02 -9.61
C LYS A 86 -10.38 3.12 -10.22
N PHE A 87 -10.34 3.26 -11.55
CA PHE A 87 -9.09 3.41 -12.30
C PHE A 87 -8.25 4.59 -11.80
N GLU A 88 -8.88 5.74 -11.53
CA GLU A 88 -8.20 6.94 -11.03
C GLU A 88 -7.43 6.67 -9.72
N ILE A 89 -8.01 5.86 -8.82
CA ILE A 89 -7.41 5.52 -7.53
C ILE A 89 -6.24 4.56 -7.72
N ILE A 90 -6.39 3.56 -8.59
CA ILE A 90 -5.34 2.58 -8.90
C ILE A 90 -4.15 3.29 -9.58
N LEU A 91 -4.42 4.16 -10.56
CA LEU A 91 -3.40 4.92 -11.27
C LEU A 91 -2.67 5.87 -10.31
N THR A 92 -3.41 6.60 -9.48
CA THR A 92 -2.83 7.50 -8.47
C THR A 92 -1.94 6.73 -7.49
N ALA A 93 -2.35 5.54 -7.06
CA ALA A 93 -1.54 4.67 -6.21
C ALA A 93 -0.25 4.20 -6.92
N ALA A 94 -0.31 3.90 -8.22
CA ALA A 94 0.87 3.54 -9.02
C ALA A 94 1.88 4.69 -9.10
N ILE A 95 1.39 5.92 -9.37
CA ILE A 95 2.23 7.12 -9.41
C ILE A 95 2.87 7.37 -8.04
N TYR A 96 2.10 7.27 -6.94
CA TYR A 96 2.66 7.45 -5.61
C TYR A 96 3.72 6.40 -5.26
N LEU A 97 3.49 5.13 -5.58
CA LEU A 97 4.48 4.08 -5.38
C LEU A 97 5.76 4.39 -6.15
N ASP A 98 5.66 4.87 -7.39
CA ASP A 98 6.82 5.24 -8.19
C ASP A 98 7.60 6.41 -7.57
N ILE A 99 6.91 7.46 -7.09
CA ILE A 99 7.54 8.57 -6.34
C ILE A 99 8.23 8.04 -5.08
N PHE A 100 7.58 7.13 -4.35
CA PHE A 100 8.13 6.58 -3.12
C PHE A 100 9.40 5.76 -3.33
N THR A 101 9.59 5.11 -4.48
CA THR A 101 10.85 4.40 -4.79
C THR A 101 12.07 5.31 -4.66
N ILE A 102 11.91 6.60 -4.98
CA ILE A 102 12.97 7.60 -4.95
C ILE A 102 12.99 8.39 -3.64
N SER A 103 11.82 8.77 -3.11
CA SER A 103 11.73 9.66 -1.95
C SER A 103 11.90 8.94 -0.61
N SER A 104 11.49 7.67 -0.49
CA SER A 104 11.53 6.94 0.78
C SER A 104 12.93 6.72 1.34
N PRO A 105 13.97 6.37 0.55
CA PRO A 105 15.34 6.26 1.04
C PRO A 105 15.85 7.57 1.66
N VAL A 106 15.58 8.70 1.00
CA VAL A 106 15.98 10.03 1.49
C VAL A 106 15.20 10.37 2.76
N SER A 107 13.88 10.13 2.78
CA SER A 107 13.06 10.34 3.98
C SER A 107 13.56 9.52 5.17
N LYS A 108 14.02 8.29 4.98
CA LYS A 108 14.60 7.46 6.06
C LYS A 108 15.93 8.01 6.52
N PHE A 109 16.79 8.42 5.58
CA PHE A 109 18.12 8.94 5.89
C PHE A 109 18.03 10.23 6.73
N LEU A 110 17.16 11.17 6.33
CA LEU A 110 16.90 12.41 7.06
C LEU A 110 16.36 12.18 8.49
N GLN A 111 15.77 11.01 8.75
CA GLN A 111 15.23 10.64 10.06
C GLN A 111 16.18 9.74 10.86
N SER A 112 17.38 9.46 10.34
CA SER A 112 18.38 8.64 11.03
C SER A 112 19.08 9.43 12.13
N ARG A 113 19.46 8.75 13.22
CA ARG A 113 20.17 9.38 14.36
C ARG A 113 21.56 9.89 13.98
N SER A 114 22.16 9.32 12.94
CA SER A 114 23.51 9.66 12.44
C SER A 114 23.41 10.49 11.15
N LEU A 115 22.82 11.69 11.25
CA LEU A 115 22.62 12.55 10.10
C LEU A 115 23.92 13.29 9.74
N ASN A 116 24.43 13.02 8.54
CA ASN A 116 25.48 13.84 7.94
C ASN A 116 24.84 14.87 7.00
N TYR A 117 24.98 16.15 7.33
CA TYR A 117 24.33 17.25 6.60
C TYR A 117 24.79 17.35 5.14
N LEU A 118 26.07 17.10 4.84
CA LEU A 118 26.58 17.12 3.47
C LEU A 118 25.97 16.00 2.63
N ILE A 119 25.89 14.79 3.20
CA ILE A 119 25.24 13.65 2.55
C ILE A 119 23.73 13.91 2.39
N ALA A 120 23.07 14.47 3.40
CA ALA A 120 21.66 14.82 3.37
C ALA A 120 21.35 15.84 2.27
N PHE A 121 22.19 16.86 2.13
CA PHE A 121 22.08 17.87 1.08
C PHE A 121 22.24 17.23 -0.31
N ASN A 122 23.27 16.41 -0.50
CA ASN A 122 23.52 15.72 -1.78
C ASN A 122 22.36 14.78 -2.15
N MET A 123 21.83 14.01 -1.18
CA MET A 123 20.68 13.14 -1.38
C MET A 123 19.42 13.92 -1.76
N THR A 124 19.18 15.07 -1.13
CA THR A 124 18.01 15.92 -1.41
C THR A 124 18.11 16.56 -2.79
N THR A 125 19.28 17.08 -3.16
CA THR A 125 19.52 17.65 -4.50
C THR A 125 19.38 16.59 -5.59
N SER A 126 19.90 15.38 -5.36
CA SER A 126 19.73 14.23 -6.26
C SER A 126 18.26 13.83 -6.39
N LEU A 127 17.51 13.79 -5.28
CA LEU A 127 16.07 13.52 -5.29
C LEU A 127 15.30 14.52 -6.16
N VAL A 128 15.56 15.83 -5.99
CA VAL A 128 14.92 16.88 -6.79
C VAL A 128 15.23 16.70 -8.28
N LYS A 129 16.49 16.37 -8.63
CA LYS A 129 16.89 16.09 -10.01
C LYS A 129 16.12 14.89 -10.59
N ARG A 130 16.09 13.76 -9.87
CA ARG A 130 15.40 12.54 -10.32
C ARG A 130 13.89 12.73 -10.46
N ILE A 131 13.26 13.50 -9.57
CA ILE A 131 11.83 13.84 -9.69
C ILE A 131 11.59 14.69 -10.95
N LYS A 132 12.44 15.68 -11.22
CA LYS A 132 12.34 16.50 -12.45
C LYS A 132 12.52 15.68 -13.72
N GLU A 133 13.42 14.68 -13.71
CA GLU A 133 13.61 13.76 -14.82
C GLU A 133 12.37 12.88 -15.04
N LYS A 134 11.81 12.29 -13.96
CA LYS A 134 10.56 11.51 -14.03
C LYS A 134 9.38 12.34 -14.54
N LYS A 135 9.26 13.60 -14.12
CA LYS A 135 8.23 14.51 -14.63
C LYS A 135 8.28 14.70 -16.15
N LYS A 136 9.46 14.57 -16.78
CA LYS A 136 9.58 14.67 -18.25
C LYS A 136 9.20 13.38 -18.98
N GLN A 137 9.13 12.26 -18.26
CA GLN A 137 8.82 10.93 -18.80
C GLN A 137 7.33 10.58 -18.69
N TRP A 138 6.59 11.30 -17.85
CA TRP A 138 5.14 11.22 -17.71
C TRP A 138 4.48 12.34 -18.50
#